data_AF-A0A1A8IGN2-F1
#
_entry.id   AF-A0A1A8IGN2-F1
#
_cell.length_a   1.000
_cell.length_b   1.000
_cell.length_c   1.000
_cell.angle_alpha   90.00
_cell.angle_beta   90.00
_cell.angle_gamma   90.00
#
_symmetry.space_group_name_H-M   'P 1'
#
loop_
_entity.id
_entity.type
_entity.pdbx_description
1 polymer ?
#
loop_
_entity_poly.entity_id
_entity_poly.type
_entity_poly.pdbx_seq_one_letter_code
_entity_poly.pdbx_strand_id
1 'polypeptide(L)'
;MAGDDPFLHPSNQIFDNVMMMDPSWEFPPFSAIPQMASLRTVDGPFLQILEQPKQRGFRFRYGCEGPSHGGLPGASSEKNRKTYPAVKICNYQGKARVVVQLVTALTPMPQLHAHSLVGKLCDKGICIAEMQSKDSSISFPNLGILHVTKKNVAKTLEERMVEAFRMGYSCGVAIHPEIDVLQGEVRIPRELSDHQRNIISIAAANQAKEMDLSVVRLMFTAFLPDSDGGFSRRLEPVVSEPI
;
A
#
# COMPACT_ATOMS: atom_id res chain seq x y z
N MET A 1 41.68 -55.29 -48.96
CA MET A 1 42.57 -55.80 -47.89
C MET A 1 43.50 -54.67 -47.50
N ALA A 2 43.75 -54.50 -46.19
CA ALA A 2 44.52 -53.42 -45.55
C ALA A 2 43.80 -52.06 -45.55
N GLY A 3 43.79 -51.26 -44.48
CA GLY A 3 44.37 -51.38 -43.15
C GLY A 3 44.00 -50.10 -42.37
N ASP A 4 43.68 -50.25 -41.08
CA ASP A 4 43.58 -49.16 -40.11
C ASP A 4 44.98 -48.65 -39.73
N ASP A 5 45.16 -47.33 -39.57
CA ASP A 5 45.72 -46.66 -38.37
C ASP A 5 45.84 -45.10 -38.56
N PRO A 6 46.17 -44.26 -37.54
CA PRO A 6 45.36 -43.10 -37.13
C PRO A 6 46.22 -41.79 -37.04
N PHE A 7 46.00 -40.96 -35.99
CA PHE A 7 46.69 -39.72 -35.52
C PHE A 7 45.99 -38.38 -35.88
N LEU A 8 45.74 -37.38 -35.02
CA LEU A 8 46.12 -36.95 -33.64
C LEU A 8 45.04 -35.95 -33.14
N HIS A 9 44.49 -36.04 -31.91
CA HIS A 9 44.92 -35.44 -30.61
C HIS A 9 44.56 -33.93 -30.42
N PRO A 10 44.54 -33.33 -29.19
CA PRO A 10 44.80 -33.91 -27.85
C PRO A 10 43.93 -33.39 -26.65
N SER A 11 44.15 -34.04 -25.48
CA SER A 11 44.35 -33.49 -24.10
C SER A 11 43.22 -32.76 -23.35
N ASN A 12 43.03 -32.87 -22.03
CA ASN A 12 43.78 -33.51 -20.94
C ASN A 12 42.91 -33.68 -19.67
N GLN A 13 43.15 -34.78 -18.95
CA GLN A 13 42.82 -34.99 -17.52
C GLN A 13 43.83 -34.26 -16.62
N ILE A 14 43.47 -34.03 -15.35
CA ILE A 14 44.31 -33.82 -14.12
C ILE A 14 43.33 -33.19 -13.09
N PHE A 15 43.07 -33.65 -11.85
CA PHE A 15 43.68 -34.59 -10.91
C PHE A 15 42.62 -34.94 -9.86
N ASP A 16 42.54 -36.22 -9.46
CA ASP A 16 41.87 -36.68 -8.25
C ASP A 16 42.87 -36.69 -7.07
N ASN A 17 42.34 -36.64 -5.84
CA ASN A 17 42.97 -36.80 -4.53
C ASN A 17 43.74 -35.63 -3.88
N VAL A 18 43.07 -34.96 -2.92
CA VAL A 18 43.65 -34.61 -1.61
C VAL A 18 42.64 -34.90 -0.49
N MET A 19 42.91 -35.98 0.25
CA MET A 19 42.88 -36.15 1.70
C MET A 19 41.90 -35.30 2.55
N MET A 20 40.93 -36.00 3.16
CA MET A 20 40.56 -35.94 4.59
C MET A 20 40.99 -34.70 5.40
N MET A 21 40.05 -33.84 5.83
CA MET A 21 40.08 -33.14 7.13
C MET A 21 38.73 -32.46 7.47
N ASP A 22 38.20 -32.85 8.64
CA ASP A 22 37.42 -32.12 9.66
C ASP A 22 36.11 -31.34 9.30
N PRO A 23 34.94 -31.69 9.88
CA PRO A 23 33.70 -30.93 9.71
C PRO A 23 33.56 -29.84 10.79
N SER A 24 34.19 -28.69 10.58
CA SER A 24 33.90 -27.50 11.40
C SER A 24 34.10 -26.20 10.62
N TRP A 25 33.16 -25.88 9.74
CA TRP A 25 32.94 -24.50 9.32
C TRP A 25 31.46 -24.26 9.08
N GLU A 26 30.81 -23.64 10.06
CA GLU A 26 29.50 -23.01 9.89
C GLU A 26 29.66 -21.87 8.88
N PHE A 27 28.95 -21.96 7.75
CA PHE A 27 28.75 -20.82 6.87
C PHE A 27 27.93 -19.77 7.63
N PRO A 28 28.39 -18.51 7.75
CA PRO A 28 27.52 -17.47 8.26
C PRO A 28 26.35 -17.32 7.26
N PRO A 29 25.10 -17.21 7.73
CA PRO A 29 23.98 -16.95 6.85
C PRO A 29 24.24 -15.60 6.18
N PHE A 30 24.07 -15.54 4.87
CA PHE A 30 24.02 -14.29 4.12
C PHE A 30 23.12 -13.32 4.88
N SER A 31 23.74 -12.32 5.51
CA SER A 31 23.02 -11.22 6.12
C SER A 31 22.21 -10.55 5.02
N ALA A 32 20.89 -10.75 5.06
CA ALA A 32 19.95 -10.05 4.23
C ALA A 32 20.24 -8.55 4.37
N ILE A 33 20.59 -7.91 3.26
CA ILE A 33 20.69 -6.46 3.17
C ILE A 33 19.35 -5.93 3.69
N PRO A 34 19.31 -5.12 4.76
CA PRO A 34 18.07 -4.49 5.16
C PRO A 34 17.63 -3.64 3.97
N GLN A 35 16.44 -3.94 3.44
CA GLN A 35 15.69 -2.98 2.61
C GLN A 35 15.86 -1.63 3.26
N MET A 36 16.35 -0.65 2.50
CA MET A 36 16.58 0.70 2.99
C MET A 36 15.29 1.22 3.63
N ALA A 37 15.21 1.09 4.95
CA ALA A 37 14.28 1.85 5.75
C ALA A 37 14.61 3.30 5.42
N SER A 38 13.62 4.02 4.89
CA SER A 38 13.68 5.46 4.74
C SER A 38 14.35 6.02 5.98
N LEU A 39 15.50 6.67 5.82
CA LEU A 39 16.27 7.26 6.91
C LEU A 39 15.32 8.16 7.69
N ARG A 40 14.84 7.69 8.84
CA ARG A 40 14.09 8.51 9.77
C ARG A 40 15.06 9.57 10.25
N THR A 41 15.00 10.76 9.67
CA THR A 41 15.48 11.94 10.38
C THR A 41 14.61 12.03 11.62
N VAL A 42 15.23 11.87 12.79
CA VAL A 42 14.54 11.82 14.10
C VAL A 42 13.69 13.09 14.32
N ASP A 43 13.94 14.15 13.54
CA ASP A 43 13.25 15.46 13.57
C ASP A 43 12.41 15.79 12.31
N GLY A 44 12.20 14.85 11.38
CA GLY A 44 11.46 15.11 10.13
C GLY A 44 9.93 15.21 10.31
N PRO A 45 9.20 15.74 9.29
CA PRO A 45 7.73 15.68 9.26
C PRO A 45 7.21 14.24 9.33
N PHE A 46 6.16 14.01 10.12
CA PHE A 46 5.51 12.71 10.19
C PHE A 46 4.00 12.85 10.36
N LEU A 47 3.27 11.81 9.95
CA LEU A 47 1.81 11.75 10.07
C LEU A 47 1.41 11.05 11.37
N GLN A 48 0.44 11.60 12.09
CA GLN A 48 -0.09 11.05 13.33
C GLN A 48 -1.62 11.04 13.28
N ILE A 49 -2.24 9.94 13.74
CA ILE A 49 -3.70 9.88 13.93
C ILE A 49 -4.04 10.59 15.25
N LEU A 50 -4.88 11.62 15.18
CA LEU A 50 -5.39 12.35 16.36
C LEU A 50 -6.67 11.72 16.90
N GLU A 51 -7.57 11.30 16.01
CA GLU A 51 -8.85 10.69 16.36
C GLU A 51 -9.01 9.43 15.51
N GLN A 52 -9.04 8.27 16.16
CA GLN A 52 -9.28 6.99 15.49
C GLN A 52 -10.73 6.89 14.98
N PRO A 53 -11.01 6.09 13.94
CA PRO A 53 -12.39 5.80 13.57
C PRO A 53 -13.07 4.92 14.63
N LYS A 54 -14.39 5.03 14.73
CA LYS A 54 -15.17 4.16 15.61
C LYS A 54 -15.12 2.72 15.12
N GLN A 55 -14.60 1.83 15.95
CA GLN A 55 -14.35 0.42 15.59
C GLN A 55 -15.62 -0.46 15.48
N ARG A 56 -16.76 -0.01 16.05
CA ARG A 56 -17.99 -0.82 16.10
C ARG A 56 -19.23 0.05 15.91
N GLY A 57 -20.26 -0.56 15.34
CA GLY A 57 -21.58 0.05 15.16
C GLY A 57 -21.69 0.96 13.93
N PHE A 58 -20.63 1.09 13.13
CA PHE A 58 -20.73 1.67 11.80
C PHE A 58 -21.20 0.60 10.80
N ARG A 59 -22.10 0.96 9.88
CA ARG A 59 -22.66 0.04 8.89
C ARG A 59 -22.18 0.42 7.50
N PHE A 60 -21.49 -0.51 6.84
CA PHE A 60 -21.15 -0.39 5.42
C PHE A 60 -22.42 -0.51 4.58
N ARG A 61 -22.48 0.19 3.45
CA ARG A 61 -23.70 0.33 2.66
C ARG A 61 -23.50 -0.14 1.25
N TYR A 62 -24.46 -0.86 0.70
CA TYR A 62 -24.46 -1.21 -0.72
C TYR A 62 -24.85 0.01 -1.58
N GLY A 63 -24.38 0.02 -2.84
CA GLY A 63 -24.68 1.13 -3.76
C GLY A 63 -26.17 1.35 -4.03
N CYS A 64 -27.00 0.31 -3.88
CA CYS A 64 -28.46 0.41 -4.02
C CYS A 64 -29.16 1.12 -2.85
N GLU A 65 -28.49 1.34 -1.72
CA GLU A 65 -29.08 2.01 -0.55
C GLU A 65 -29.08 3.55 -0.66
N GLY A 66 -28.25 4.13 -1.53
CA GLY A 66 -28.10 5.57 -1.68
C GLY A 66 -27.15 6.24 -0.65
N PRO A 67 -26.91 7.56 -0.77
CA PRO A 67 -25.77 8.23 -0.13
C PRO A 67 -25.99 8.76 1.31
N SER A 68 -27.19 8.67 1.89
CA SER A 68 -27.60 9.51 3.03
C SER A 68 -27.37 8.93 4.44
N HIS A 69 -26.63 7.83 4.60
CA HIS A 69 -26.57 7.07 5.86
C HIS A 69 -25.65 7.64 6.97
N GLY A 70 -25.09 8.84 6.78
CA GLY A 70 -24.20 9.50 7.74
C GLY A 70 -22.74 9.05 7.63
N GLY A 71 -21.83 9.90 8.11
CA GLY A 71 -20.38 9.67 8.06
C GLY A 71 -19.87 8.78 9.20
N LEU A 72 -18.74 8.14 8.97
CA LEU A 72 -17.96 7.35 9.90
C LEU A 72 -17.56 8.23 11.10
N PRO A 73 -18.08 7.95 12.30
CA PRO A 73 -17.72 8.73 13.47
C PRO A 73 -16.31 8.40 13.96
N GLY A 74 -15.74 9.30 14.75
CA GLY A 74 -14.54 9.07 15.53
C GLY A 74 -14.82 8.14 16.72
N ALA A 75 -13.76 7.54 17.27
CA ALA A 75 -13.83 6.65 18.41
C ALA A 75 -14.36 7.34 19.68
N SER A 76 -14.08 8.63 19.87
CA SER A 76 -14.56 9.46 20.99
C SER A 76 -15.91 10.15 20.71
N SER A 77 -16.57 9.80 19.60
CA SER A 77 -17.79 10.46 19.15
C SER A 77 -19.00 10.05 19.99
N GLU A 78 -19.66 11.06 20.57
CA GLU A 78 -20.82 10.92 21.46
C GLU A 78 -22.06 11.63 20.86
N LYS A 79 -23.26 11.34 21.40
CA LYS A 79 -24.54 11.87 20.89
C LYS A 79 -24.55 13.39 20.71
N ASN A 80 -23.96 14.12 21.66
CA ASN A 80 -23.92 15.59 21.68
C ASN A 80 -22.57 16.17 21.28
N ARG A 81 -21.56 15.34 21.02
CA ARG A 81 -20.19 15.75 20.69
C ARG A 81 -19.66 14.83 19.59
N LYS A 82 -20.01 15.17 18.36
CA LYS A 82 -19.60 14.40 17.19
C LYS A 82 -18.13 14.68 16.87
N THR A 83 -17.30 13.66 16.98
CA THR A 83 -15.92 13.64 16.46
C THR A 83 -15.85 12.73 15.24
N TYR A 84 -14.77 12.85 14.49
CA TYR A 84 -14.55 12.16 13.22
C TYR A 84 -13.08 11.81 13.06
N PRO A 85 -12.74 10.78 12.25
CA PRO A 85 -11.35 10.43 12.00
C PRO A 85 -10.54 11.67 11.64
N ALA A 86 -9.38 11.84 12.27
CA ALA A 86 -8.55 13.02 12.09
C ALA A 86 -7.07 12.67 12.19
N VAL A 87 -6.25 13.36 11.41
CA VAL A 87 -4.79 13.22 11.41
C VAL A 87 -4.11 14.57 11.53
N LYS A 88 -2.86 14.57 11.99
CA LYS A 88 -1.98 15.72 12.11
C LYS A 88 -0.67 15.43 11.41
N ILE A 89 -0.16 16.41 10.67
CA ILE A 89 1.22 16.39 10.21
C ILE A 89 2.06 17.11 11.26
N CYS A 90 2.87 16.36 11.99
CA CYS A 90 3.79 16.86 12.99
C CYS A 90 5.08 17.38 12.34
N ASN A 91 5.76 18.32 13.00
CA ASN A 91 7.00 18.94 12.53
C ASN A 91 6.90 19.58 11.13
N TYR A 92 5.71 20.03 10.75
CA TYR A 92 5.46 20.68 9.47
C TYR A 92 4.34 21.70 9.58
N GLN A 93 4.55 22.86 8.95
CA GLN A 93 3.53 23.89 8.80
C GLN A 93 3.56 24.37 7.35
N GLY A 94 2.47 24.16 6.63
CA GLY A 94 2.42 24.42 5.19
C GLY A 94 1.26 23.69 4.52
N LYS A 95 1.19 23.81 3.20
CA LYS A 95 0.19 23.08 2.41
C LYS A 95 0.51 21.59 2.43
N ALA A 96 -0.49 20.74 2.46
CA ALA A 96 -0.30 19.31 2.27
C ALA A 96 -1.53 18.68 1.61
N ARG A 97 -1.36 17.53 0.99
CA ARG A 97 -2.45 16.68 0.53
C ARG A 97 -2.46 15.39 1.34
N VAL A 98 -3.60 15.03 1.89
CA VAL A 98 -3.79 13.75 2.59
C VAL A 98 -4.71 12.87 1.76
N VAL A 99 -4.24 11.69 1.41
CA VAL A 99 -5.01 10.63 0.75
C VAL A 99 -5.40 9.60 1.79
N VAL A 100 -6.66 9.18 1.76
CA VAL A 100 -7.19 8.10 2.61
C VAL A 100 -7.64 6.95 1.71
N GLN A 101 -7.19 5.73 2.04
CA GLN A 101 -7.54 4.50 1.34
C GLN A 101 -8.05 3.45 2.33
N LEU A 102 -8.97 2.60 1.89
CA LEU A 102 -9.34 1.40 2.63
C LEU A 102 -8.33 0.29 2.36
N VAL A 103 -7.85 -0.31 3.45
CA VAL A 103 -6.93 -1.45 3.45
C VAL A 103 -7.47 -2.59 4.30
N THR A 104 -6.96 -3.79 4.07
CA THR A 104 -7.26 -5.00 4.84
C THR A 104 -6.82 -4.86 6.31
N ALA A 105 -7.52 -5.54 7.21
CA ALA A 105 -7.25 -5.46 8.65
C ALA A 105 -6.41 -6.62 9.19
N LEU A 106 -6.58 -7.83 8.61
CA LEU A 106 -6.11 -9.09 9.18
C LEU A 106 -4.86 -9.67 8.47
N THR A 107 -4.35 -8.97 7.45
CA THR A 107 -3.17 -9.41 6.71
C THR A 107 -1.89 -8.87 7.37
N PRO A 108 -0.76 -9.62 7.38
CA PRO A 108 0.50 -9.16 7.96
C PRO A 108 1.02 -7.86 7.34
N MET A 109 0.88 -7.74 6.01
CA MET A 109 1.10 -6.51 5.27
C MET A 109 -0.25 -5.95 4.82
N PRO A 110 -0.50 -4.64 4.97
CA PRO A 110 -1.73 -4.04 4.46
C PRO A 110 -1.88 -4.28 2.95
N GLN A 111 -3.07 -4.66 2.51
CA GLN A 111 -3.45 -4.78 1.11
C GLN A 111 -4.61 -3.82 0.83
N LEU A 112 -4.81 -3.41 -0.42
CA LEU A 112 -5.99 -2.60 -0.75
C LEU A 112 -7.27 -3.40 -0.49
N HIS A 113 -8.27 -2.77 0.11
CA HIS A 113 -9.58 -3.39 0.30
C HIS A 113 -10.48 -3.19 -0.92
N ALA A 114 -11.40 -4.11 -1.23
CA ALA A 114 -12.29 -3.93 -2.39
C ALA A 114 -13.46 -2.97 -2.13
N HIS A 115 -13.70 -2.59 -0.88
CA HIS A 115 -14.64 -1.51 -0.54
C HIS A 115 -14.09 -0.14 -0.94
N SER A 116 -15.02 0.81 -1.10
CA SER A 116 -14.71 2.17 -1.54
C SER A 116 -15.07 3.19 -0.47
N LEU A 117 -14.22 4.19 -0.26
CA LEU A 117 -14.64 5.39 0.47
C LEU A 117 -15.60 6.20 -0.40
N VAL A 118 -16.66 6.70 0.21
CA VAL A 118 -17.62 7.62 -0.41
C VAL A 118 -17.83 8.82 0.49
N GLY A 119 -18.12 9.97 -0.09
CA GLY A 119 -18.21 11.23 0.66
C GLY A 119 -17.90 12.42 -0.22
N LYS A 120 -17.95 13.61 0.37
CA LYS A 120 -17.78 14.88 -0.36
C LYS A 120 -16.41 15.03 -1.03
N LEU A 121 -15.37 14.50 -0.42
CA LEU A 121 -13.98 14.57 -0.90
C LEU A 121 -13.50 13.23 -1.47
N CYS A 122 -14.43 12.31 -1.74
CA CYS A 122 -14.09 10.99 -2.22
C CYS A 122 -14.36 10.87 -3.71
N ASP A 123 -13.40 10.31 -4.42
CA ASP A 123 -13.53 9.91 -5.81
C ASP A 123 -12.88 8.53 -6.00
N LYS A 124 -13.47 7.68 -6.84
CA LYS A 124 -12.96 6.32 -7.14
C LYS A 124 -12.54 5.48 -5.92
N GLY A 125 -13.26 5.64 -4.80
CA GLY A 125 -13.02 4.86 -3.58
C GLY A 125 -11.83 5.30 -2.72
N ILE A 126 -11.28 6.49 -2.97
CA ILE A 126 -10.27 7.15 -2.12
C ILE A 126 -10.79 8.52 -1.69
N CYS A 127 -10.33 9.01 -0.54
CA CYS A 127 -10.61 10.38 -0.09
C CYS A 127 -9.35 11.22 -0.26
N ILE A 128 -9.46 12.40 -0.89
CA ILE A 128 -8.33 13.32 -1.02
C ILE A 128 -8.73 14.66 -0.41
N ALA A 129 -7.96 15.11 0.56
CA ALA A 129 -8.19 16.37 1.24
C ALA A 129 -6.91 17.20 1.27
N GLU A 130 -7.04 18.50 0.97
CA GLU A 130 -5.91 19.42 0.98
C GLU A 130 -5.97 20.32 2.22
N MET A 131 -4.82 20.45 2.88
CA MET A 131 -4.60 21.26 4.07
C MET A 131 -3.98 22.60 3.66
N GLN A 132 -4.45 23.69 4.27
CA GLN A 132 -3.89 25.03 4.08
C GLN A 132 -2.78 25.30 5.09
N SER A 133 -1.94 26.32 4.83
CA SER A 133 -0.72 26.58 5.60
C SER A 133 -0.90 26.93 7.08
N LYS A 134 -2.11 27.26 7.51
CA LYS A 134 -2.42 27.59 8.92
C LYS A 134 -2.81 26.37 9.75
N ASP A 135 -3.21 25.29 9.09
CA ASP A 135 -3.70 24.09 9.74
C ASP A 135 -2.58 23.06 9.81
N SER A 136 -2.47 22.35 10.94
CA SER A 136 -1.59 21.18 11.06
C SER A 136 -2.35 19.87 11.10
N SER A 137 -3.69 19.94 11.17
CA SER A 137 -4.57 18.79 11.31
C SER A 137 -5.76 18.85 10.35
N ILE A 138 -6.24 17.69 9.94
CA ILE A 138 -7.40 17.55 9.06
C ILE A 138 -8.34 16.48 9.61
N SER A 139 -9.65 16.72 9.48
CA SER A 139 -10.71 15.80 9.92
C SER A 139 -11.60 15.38 8.76
N PHE A 140 -12.22 14.20 8.87
CA PHE A 140 -12.96 13.56 7.78
C PHE A 140 -14.42 13.25 8.17
N PRO A 141 -15.31 14.25 8.31
CA PRO A 141 -16.65 14.09 8.88
C PRO A 141 -17.70 13.34 8.05
N ASN A 142 -17.43 13.09 6.77
CA ASN A 142 -18.41 12.57 5.82
C ASN A 142 -17.89 11.35 5.06
N LEU A 143 -17.10 10.49 5.71
CA LEU A 143 -16.64 9.24 5.12
C LEU A 143 -17.71 8.15 5.27
N GLY A 144 -18.23 7.65 4.17
CA GLY A 144 -18.98 6.40 4.10
C GLY A 144 -18.10 5.27 3.57
N ILE A 145 -18.51 4.03 3.84
CA ILE A 145 -17.89 2.83 3.28
C ILE A 145 -18.91 2.15 2.38
N LEU A 146 -18.64 2.18 1.08
CA LEU A 146 -19.42 1.49 0.06
C LEU A 146 -19.00 0.02 0.02
N HIS A 147 -19.93 -0.82 0.43
CA HIS A 147 -19.80 -2.27 0.45
C HIS A 147 -19.90 -2.83 -0.97
N VAL A 148 -18.89 -3.60 -1.38
CA VAL A 148 -18.84 -4.30 -2.66
C VAL A 148 -19.47 -5.68 -2.54
N THR A 149 -20.24 -6.12 -3.53
CA THR A 149 -20.78 -7.48 -3.53
C THR A 149 -19.68 -8.52 -3.76
N LYS A 150 -19.81 -9.71 -3.18
CA LYS A 150 -18.83 -10.80 -3.28
C LYS A 150 -18.41 -11.11 -4.73
N LYS A 151 -19.37 -11.12 -5.67
CA LYS A 151 -19.12 -11.37 -7.10
C LYS A 151 -18.26 -10.29 -7.79
N ASN A 152 -18.17 -9.10 -7.23
CA ASN A 152 -17.46 -7.96 -7.82
C ASN A 152 -16.10 -7.68 -7.15
N VAL A 153 -15.74 -8.39 -6.08
CA VAL A 153 -14.53 -8.12 -5.28
C VAL A 153 -13.28 -8.09 -6.15
N ALA A 154 -13.01 -9.14 -6.93
CA ALA A 154 -11.81 -9.23 -7.76
C ALA A 154 -11.71 -8.09 -8.78
N LYS A 155 -12.81 -7.83 -9.51
CA LYS A 155 -12.86 -6.77 -10.52
C LYS A 155 -12.63 -5.39 -9.89
N THR A 156 -13.34 -5.08 -8.80
CA THR A 156 -13.18 -3.80 -8.12
C THR A 156 -11.78 -3.64 -7.52
N LEU A 157 -11.21 -4.71 -6.97
CA LEU A 157 -9.86 -4.68 -6.44
C LEU A 157 -8.81 -4.42 -7.53
N GLU A 158 -8.94 -5.03 -8.70
CA GLU A 158 -8.08 -4.76 -9.86
C GLU A 158 -8.12 -3.29 -10.24
N GLU A 159 -9.32 -2.71 -10.38
CA GLU A 159 -9.51 -1.28 -10.70
C GLU A 159 -8.84 -0.38 -9.64
N ARG A 160 -8.95 -0.71 -8.35
CA ARG A 160 -8.29 0.03 -7.27
C ARG A 160 -6.77 -0.08 -7.33
N MET A 161 -6.22 -1.25 -7.61
CA MET A 161 -4.78 -1.46 -7.75
C MET A 161 -4.20 -0.70 -8.95
N VAL A 162 -4.90 -0.72 -10.09
CA VAL A 162 -4.52 0.05 -11.29
C VAL A 162 -4.49 1.54 -10.99
N GLU A 163 -5.52 2.09 -10.35
CA GLU A 163 -5.57 3.51 -10.02
C GLU A 163 -4.50 3.88 -9.00
N ALA A 164 -4.28 3.04 -7.97
CA ALA A 164 -3.23 3.27 -6.98
C ALA A 164 -1.83 3.27 -7.61
N PHE A 165 -1.56 2.35 -8.53
CA PHE A 165 -0.30 2.32 -9.27
C PHE A 165 -0.14 3.59 -10.13
N ARG A 166 -1.17 3.93 -10.90
CA ARG A 166 -1.16 5.08 -11.80
C ARG A 166 -0.91 6.38 -11.05
N MET A 167 -1.56 6.57 -9.90
CA MET A 167 -1.48 7.80 -9.12
C MET A 167 -0.32 7.83 -8.11
N GLY A 168 0.42 6.72 -7.94
CA GLY A 168 1.48 6.60 -6.93
C GLY A 168 0.97 6.48 -5.49
N TYR A 169 -0.26 6.01 -5.30
CA TYR A 169 -0.90 5.81 -4.00
C TYR A 169 -0.81 4.35 -3.52
N SER A 170 0.18 3.59 -4.00
CA SER A 170 0.42 2.19 -3.61
C SER A 170 1.47 2.02 -2.51
N CYS A 171 2.10 3.10 -2.02
CA CYS A 171 3.04 2.94 -0.92
C CYS A 171 2.33 2.56 0.38
N GLY A 172 2.91 1.62 1.13
CA GLY A 172 2.35 1.09 2.37
C GLY A 172 1.36 -0.07 2.17
N VAL A 173 1.06 -0.44 0.93
CA VAL A 173 0.25 -1.62 0.60
C VAL A 173 1.03 -2.62 -0.25
N ALA A 174 0.71 -3.91 -0.10
CA ALA A 174 1.28 -4.99 -0.91
C ALA A 174 0.35 -5.32 -2.08
N ILE A 175 0.84 -5.17 -3.32
CA ILE A 175 0.13 -5.62 -4.53
C ILE A 175 0.84 -6.85 -5.09
N HIS A 176 2.08 -6.67 -5.53
CA HIS A 176 2.94 -7.71 -6.07
C HIS A 176 4.38 -7.17 -6.11
N PRO A 177 5.43 -7.97 -5.83
CA PRO A 177 6.81 -7.46 -5.76
C PRO A 177 7.25 -6.62 -6.98
N GLU A 178 6.93 -7.04 -8.20
CA GLU A 178 7.25 -6.28 -9.43
C GLU A 178 6.53 -4.94 -9.55
N ILE A 179 5.33 -4.82 -8.95
CA ILE A 179 4.57 -3.58 -8.90
C ILE A 179 5.08 -2.71 -7.74
N ASP A 180 5.37 -3.34 -6.61
CA ASP A 180 5.76 -2.72 -5.36
C ASP A 180 7.20 -2.17 -5.41
N VAL A 181 8.06 -2.58 -6.35
CA VAL A 181 9.38 -1.94 -6.55
C VAL A 181 9.23 -0.49 -7.01
N LEU A 182 8.11 -0.18 -7.69
CA LEU A 182 7.85 1.15 -8.23
C LEU A 182 7.11 2.04 -7.22
N GLN A 183 7.64 2.27 -6.01
CA GLN A 183 6.99 3.15 -5.00
C GLN A 183 7.34 4.64 -5.13
N GLY A 184 8.02 5.03 -6.21
CA GLY A 184 8.44 6.41 -6.44
C GLY A 184 7.27 7.40 -6.53
N GLU A 185 7.47 8.60 -5.99
CA GLU A 185 6.51 9.69 -6.06
C GLU A 185 6.23 10.05 -7.54
N VAL A 186 4.97 10.30 -7.89
CA VAL A 186 4.61 10.63 -9.27
C VAL A 186 3.89 11.97 -9.33
N ARG A 187 4.44 12.89 -10.12
CA ARG A 187 3.81 14.17 -10.47
C ARG A 187 2.73 14.00 -11.54
N ILE A 188 2.88 12.98 -12.38
CA ILE A 188 2.03 12.69 -13.54
C ILE A 188 1.55 11.23 -13.40
N PRO A 189 0.27 10.94 -13.73
CA PRO A 189 -0.22 9.57 -13.80
C PRO A 189 0.71 8.66 -14.60
N ARG A 190 1.12 7.52 -14.03
CA ARG A 190 1.95 6.53 -14.74
C ARG A 190 1.15 5.85 -15.84
N GLU A 191 1.82 5.58 -16.95
CA GLU A 191 1.29 4.62 -17.91
C GLU A 191 1.47 3.20 -17.38
N LEU A 192 0.47 2.36 -17.62
CA LEU A 192 0.45 0.97 -17.20
C LEU A 192 0.71 0.10 -18.44
N SER A 193 1.78 -0.69 -18.42
CA SER A 193 2.05 -1.65 -19.49
C SER A 193 1.11 -2.85 -19.42
N ASP A 194 0.94 -3.58 -20.54
CA ASP A 194 0.12 -4.79 -20.57
C ASP A 194 0.64 -5.86 -19.60
N HIS A 195 1.96 -5.97 -19.44
CA HIS A 195 2.59 -6.86 -18.45
C HIS A 195 2.19 -6.49 -17.03
N GLN A 196 2.31 -5.21 -16.66
CA GLN A 196 1.91 -4.72 -15.34
C GLN A 196 0.41 -4.90 -15.09
N ARG A 197 -0.42 -4.65 -16.10
CA ARG A 197 -1.87 -4.89 -16.03
C ARG A 197 -2.17 -6.37 -15.74
N ASN A 198 -1.50 -7.29 -16.43
CA ASN A 198 -1.68 -8.72 -16.21
C ASN A 198 -1.27 -9.14 -14.79
N ILE A 199 -0.13 -8.63 -14.30
CA ILE A 199 0.32 -8.87 -12.92
C ILE A 199 -0.73 -8.38 -11.90
N ILE A 200 -1.22 -7.15 -12.08
CA ILE A 200 -2.22 -6.58 -11.18
C ILE A 200 -3.52 -7.41 -11.20
N SER A 201 -3.95 -7.87 -12.38
CA SER A 201 -5.16 -8.70 -12.49
C SER A 201 -5.01 -10.04 -11.75
N ILE A 202 -3.85 -10.72 -11.89
CA ILE A 202 -3.56 -11.95 -11.16
C ILE A 202 -3.50 -11.71 -9.64
N ALA A 203 -2.82 -10.64 -9.22
CA ALA A 203 -2.73 -10.25 -7.81
C ALA A 203 -4.11 -9.97 -7.20
N ALA A 204 -4.95 -9.20 -7.90
CA ALA A 204 -6.31 -8.89 -7.48
C ALA A 204 -7.16 -10.16 -7.34
N ALA A 205 -7.08 -11.08 -8.31
CA ALA A 205 -7.83 -12.34 -8.27
C ALA A 205 -7.41 -13.23 -7.08
N ASN A 206 -6.13 -13.21 -6.70
CA ASN A 206 -5.63 -13.98 -5.55
C ASN A 206 -6.00 -13.32 -4.23
N GLN A 207 -5.75 -12.03 -4.06
CA GLN A 207 -6.09 -11.30 -2.83
C GLN A 207 -7.60 -11.27 -2.56
N ALA A 208 -8.43 -11.29 -3.62
CA ALA A 208 -9.88 -11.32 -3.49
C ALA A 208 -10.45 -12.59 -2.84
N LYS A 209 -9.73 -13.73 -2.89
CA LYS A 209 -10.22 -15.02 -2.35
C LYS A 209 -10.32 -15.01 -0.83
N GLU A 210 -9.37 -14.36 -0.18
CA GLU A 210 -9.21 -14.34 1.29
C GLU A 210 -9.69 -13.01 1.90
N MET A 211 -10.29 -12.11 1.11
CA MET A 211 -10.66 -10.78 1.59
C MET A 211 -11.89 -10.83 2.50
N ASP A 212 -11.72 -10.34 3.73
CA ASP A 212 -12.81 -10.17 4.69
C ASP A 212 -13.60 -8.88 4.43
N LEU A 213 -14.83 -9.01 3.92
CA LEU A 213 -15.72 -7.89 3.60
C LEU A 213 -16.43 -7.28 4.83
N SER A 214 -16.16 -7.78 6.04
CA SER A 214 -16.78 -7.30 7.27
C SER A 214 -15.93 -6.29 8.03
N VAL A 215 -14.64 -6.18 7.70
CA VAL A 215 -13.68 -5.36 8.43
C VAL A 215 -12.72 -4.64 7.50
N VAL A 216 -12.44 -3.37 7.81
CA VAL A 216 -11.48 -2.55 7.06
C VAL A 216 -10.62 -1.71 8.00
N ARG A 217 -9.51 -1.16 7.50
CA ARG A 217 -8.76 -0.08 8.15
C ARG A 217 -8.63 1.11 7.20
N LEU A 218 -8.47 2.31 7.75
CA LEU A 218 -8.09 3.50 6.99
C LEU A 218 -6.57 3.60 6.96
N MET A 219 -5.99 3.72 5.77
CA MET A 219 -4.60 4.13 5.60
C MET A 219 -4.58 5.60 5.18
N PHE A 220 -3.83 6.41 5.92
CA PHE A 220 -3.61 7.82 5.63
C PHE A 220 -2.19 8.01 5.09
N THR A 221 -2.08 8.71 3.96
CA THR A 221 -0.80 9.05 3.34
C THR A 221 -0.78 10.55 3.09
N ALA A 222 0.24 11.23 3.60
CA ALA A 222 0.42 12.66 3.41
C ALA A 222 1.48 12.95 2.35
N PHE A 223 1.22 13.96 1.52
CA PHE A 223 2.10 14.47 0.48
C PHE A 223 2.34 15.96 0.71
N LEU A 224 3.60 16.35 0.82
CA LEU A 224 4.05 17.73 0.97
C LEU A 224 4.43 18.31 -0.41
N PRO A 225 4.32 19.63 -0.60
CA PRO A 225 4.74 20.28 -1.83
C PRO A 225 6.26 20.13 -2.03
N ASP A 226 6.69 19.88 -3.26
CA ASP A 226 8.07 20.00 -3.71
C ASP A 226 8.42 21.45 -4.11
N SER A 227 9.63 21.64 -4.63
CA SER A 227 10.15 22.94 -5.07
C SER A 227 9.29 23.59 -6.17
N ASP A 228 8.54 22.80 -6.93
CA ASP A 228 7.67 23.26 -8.03
C ASP A 228 6.21 23.46 -7.55
N GLY A 229 5.94 23.23 -6.26
CA GLY A 229 4.62 23.35 -5.65
C GLY A 229 3.72 22.14 -5.83
N GLY A 230 4.20 21.06 -6.46
CA GLY A 230 3.45 19.81 -6.62
C GLY A 230 3.50 18.94 -5.37
N PHE A 231 2.41 18.28 -5.01
CA PHE A 231 2.37 17.37 -3.86
C PHE A 231 2.98 16.01 -4.19
N SER A 232 4.30 15.93 -4.16
CA SER A 232 5.08 14.71 -4.46
C SER A 232 5.72 14.12 -3.21
N ARG A 233 6.30 14.94 -2.33
CA ARG A 233 7.08 14.50 -1.15
C ARG A 233 6.22 13.75 -0.14
N ARG A 234 6.30 12.43 -0.13
CA ARG A 234 5.43 11.54 0.64
C ARG A 234 5.99 11.30 2.04
N LEU A 235 5.10 11.32 3.04
CA LEU A 235 5.40 10.86 4.40
C LEU A 235 5.05 9.38 4.57
N GLU A 236 5.61 8.76 5.60
CA GLU A 236 5.28 7.37 5.94
C GLU A 236 3.77 7.24 6.23
N PRO A 237 3.06 6.29 5.57
CA PRO A 237 1.65 6.10 5.82
C PRO A 237 1.37 5.65 7.26
N VAL A 238 0.20 6.00 7.78
CA VAL A 238 -0.30 5.50 9.07
C VAL A 238 -1.63 4.80 8.89
N VAL A 239 -1.81 3.66 9.57
CA VAL A 239 -3.01 2.82 9.47
C VAL A 239 -3.81 2.92 10.76
N SER A 240 -5.11 3.17 10.63
CA SER A 240 -6.05 3.32 11.75
C SER A 240 -6.32 2.01 12.48
N GLU A 241 -7.10 2.06 13.55
CA GLU A 241 -7.72 0.84 14.07
C GLU A 241 -8.74 0.23 13.09
N PRO A 242 -9.08 -1.08 13.21
CA PRO A 242 -10.13 -1.72 12.43
C PRO A 242 -11.52 -1.11 12.67
N ILE A 243 -12.34 -1.10 11.62
CA ILE A 243 -13.72 -0.62 11.57
C ILE A 243 -14.65 -1.78 11.23
#